data_AF-A0A2N6QUF9-F1
#
_entry.id   AF-A0A2N6QUF9-F1
#
_cell.length_a   1.000
_cell.length_b   1.000
_cell.length_c   1.000
_cell.angle_alpha   90.00
_cell.angle_beta   90.00
_cell.angle_gamma   90.00
#
_symmetry.space_group_name_H-M   'P 1'
#
loop_
_entity.id
_entity.type
_entity.pdbx_description
1 polymer ?
#
loop_
_entity_poly.entity_id
_entity_poly.type
_entity_poly.pdbx_seq_one_letter_code
_entity_poly.pdbx_strand_id
1 'polypeptide(L)'
;MNRKGSFLFLFLPLLLLSCGENQNQYSSVRCFVAINNQEHNDATLASAMNATSPGVFCLVQQTMKGGATYFSFKNNRGSQSMSIFNSRDQRTALTFGYNNGVIVGFGNLDYPPVFYAYDNQCPNCFDWLTIPRRNYPLTLSSSGIATCNNCHREYNMNTGGNIIKGSRGEKNYLTRYVASTSGPFGLLTIH
;
A
#
# COMPACT_ATOMS: atom_id res chain seq x y z
N MET A 1 -54.60 51.56 -3.38
CA MET A 1 -53.39 51.14 -2.64
C MET A 1 -53.36 49.62 -2.62
N ASN A 2 -52.55 48.96 -3.46
CA ASN A 2 -52.31 47.51 -3.38
C ASN A 2 -50.89 47.24 -3.89
N ARG A 3 -49.96 47.05 -2.95
CA ARG A 3 -48.55 46.74 -3.20
C ARG A 3 -48.45 45.29 -3.68
N LYS A 4 -48.09 45.09 -4.96
CA LYS A 4 -47.70 43.78 -5.48
C LYS A 4 -46.25 43.52 -5.07
N GLY A 5 -46.06 42.63 -4.09
CA GLY A 5 -44.74 42.19 -3.63
C GLY A 5 -44.06 41.34 -4.72
N SER A 6 -42.88 41.76 -5.13
CA SER A 6 -42.02 41.03 -6.07
C SER A 6 -41.28 39.94 -5.30
N PHE A 7 -41.61 38.67 -5.53
CA PHE A 7 -40.86 37.53 -4.99
C PHE A 7 -39.70 37.21 -5.93
N LEU A 8 -38.50 37.69 -5.58
CA LEU A 8 -37.26 37.37 -6.25
C LEU A 8 -36.76 36.00 -5.71
N PHE A 9 -37.07 34.91 -6.42
CA PHE A 9 -36.52 33.58 -6.13
C PHE A 9 -35.04 33.56 -6.52
N LEU A 10 -34.16 33.74 -5.54
CA LEU A 10 -32.71 33.61 -5.69
C LEU A 10 -32.37 32.10 -5.70
N PHE A 11 -32.27 31.51 -6.88
CA PHE A 11 -31.76 30.14 -7.06
C PHE A 11 -30.23 30.15 -6.83
N LEU A 12 -29.81 29.80 -5.62
CA LEU A 12 -28.42 29.55 -5.27
C LEU A 12 -28.07 28.11 -5.69
N PRO A 13 -27.20 27.86 -6.68
CA PRO A 13 -26.76 26.50 -6.96
C PRO A 13 -25.84 26.06 -5.83
N LEU A 14 -26.32 25.14 -4.98
CA LEU A 14 -25.47 24.39 -4.06
C LEU A 14 -24.47 23.60 -4.92
N LEU A 15 -23.24 24.11 -5.00
CA LEU A 15 -22.08 23.35 -5.45
C LEU A 15 -21.88 22.22 -4.44
N LEU A 16 -22.44 21.05 -4.73
CA LEU A 16 -22.10 19.80 -4.05
C LEU A 16 -20.64 19.50 -4.38
N LEU A 17 -19.73 19.97 -3.51
CA LEU A 17 -18.39 19.43 -3.39
C LEU A 17 -18.54 17.97 -2.96
N SER A 18 -18.64 17.06 -3.94
CA SER A 18 -18.40 15.64 -3.72
C SER A 18 -16.92 15.47 -3.37
N CYS A 19 -16.60 15.65 -2.10
CA CYS A 19 -15.37 15.12 -1.53
C CYS A 19 -15.48 13.60 -1.58
N GLY A 20 -14.97 12.99 -2.65
CA GLY A 20 -14.99 11.54 -2.83
C GLY A 20 -14.39 10.82 -1.61
N GLU A 21 -14.98 9.68 -1.24
CA GLU A 21 -14.69 8.83 -0.07
C GLU A 21 -13.25 8.27 0.00
N ASN A 22 -12.32 8.76 -0.82
CA ASN A 22 -10.97 8.24 -1.00
C ASN A 22 -9.97 8.78 0.05
N GLN A 23 -10.35 9.79 0.86
CA GLN A 23 -9.44 10.43 1.83
C GLN A 23 -8.92 9.49 2.92
N ASN A 24 -9.57 8.34 3.14
CA ASN A 24 -9.22 7.39 4.21
C ASN A 24 -8.38 6.19 3.75
N GLN A 25 -8.01 6.11 2.46
CA GLN A 25 -7.25 4.97 1.93
C GLN A 25 -5.73 5.15 2.07
N TYR A 26 -5.23 6.38 2.12
CA TYR A 26 -3.80 6.66 2.23
C TYR A 26 -3.39 6.84 3.69
N SER A 27 -2.22 6.31 4.05
CA SER A 27 -1.67 6.49 5.40
C SER A 27 -1.40 7.96 5.70
N SER A 28 -1.74 8.41 6.91
CA SER A 28 -1.26 9.69 7.45
C SER A 28 0.12 9.56 8.11
N VAL A 29 0.58 8.33 8.36
CA VAL A 29 1.90 8.06 8.93
C VAL A 29 2.91 7.93 7.80
N ARG A 30 4.02 8.67 7.94
CA ARG A 30 5.12 8.72 6.97
C ARG A 30 5.65 7.32 6.65
N CYS A 31 5.64 6.98 5.37
CA CYS A 31 6.43 5.90 4.80
C CYS A 31 7.31 6.52 3.72
N PHE A 32 8.61 6.24 3.76
CA PHE A 32 9.55 6.61 2.72
C PHE A 32 10.48 5.43 2.45
N VAL A 33 10.27 4.74 1.34
CA VAL A 33 11.11 3.62 0.91
C VAL A 33 11.65 3.93 -0.48
N ALA A 34 12.97 3.83 -0.64
CA ALA A 34 13.65 3.96 -1.92
C ALA A 34 14.63 2.80 -2.07
N ILE A 35 14.47 2.00 -3.12
CA ILE A 35 15.35 0.85 -3.41
C ILE A 35 15.77 0.93 -4.86
N ASN A 36 17.07 1.05 -5.12
CA ASN A 36 17.59 0.95 -6.48
C ASN A 36 17.86 -0.52 -6.83
N ASN A 37 16.89 -1.19 -7.48
CA ASN A 37 17.03 -2.61 -7.78
C ASN A 37 18.11 -2.90 -8.86
N GLN A 38 18.67 -1.88 -9.51
CA GLN A 38 19.86 -2.06 -10.37
C GLN A 38 21.09 -2.44 -9.53
N GLU A 39 21.19 -1.91 -8.31
CA GLU A 39 22.31 -2.16 -7.41
C GLU A 39 22.14 -3.45 -6.61
N HIS A 40 20.90 -3.81 -6.29
CA HIS A 40 20.59 -5.06 -5.57
C HIS A 40 20.44 -6.26 -6.48
N ASN A 41 20.03 -6.05 -7.74
CA ASN A 41 19.76 -7.08 -8.73
C ASN A 41 18.83 -8.20 -8.21
N ASP A 42 17.80 -7.83 -7.44
CA ASP A 42 16.94 -8.79 -6.76
C ASP A 42 15.75 -9.20 -7.64
N ALA A 43 15.71 -10.48 -8.03
CA ALA A 43 14.67 -11.03 -8.90
C ALA A 43 13.29 -11.13 -8.22
N THR A 44 13.24 -11.30 -6.90
CA THR A 44 11.98 -11.37 -6.15
C THR A 44 11.27 -10.03 -6.18
N LEU A 45 11.99 -8.94 -5.89
CA LEU A 45 11.47 -7.59 -6.01
C LEU A 45 11.13 -7.25 -7.48
N ALA A 46 12.03 -7.61 -8.41
CA ALA A 46 11.83 -7.35 -9.84
C ALA A 46 10.52 -7.95 -10.37
N SER A 47 10.14 -9.13 -9.86
CA SER A 47 8.89 -9.79 -10.25
C SER A 47 7.63 -8.95 -9.95
N ALA A 48 7.62 -8.19 -8.86
CA ALA A 48 6.50 -7.32 -8.49
C ALA A 48 6.55 -5.95 -9.21
N MET A 49 7.73 -5.50 -9.62
CA MET A 49 7.95 -4.26 -10.37
C MET A 49 7.80 -4.42 -11.89
N ASN A 50 7.32 -5.57 -12.37
CA ASN A 50 7.11 -5.84 -13.78
C ASN A 50 5.65 -5.63 -14.23
N ALA A 51 5.39 -4.54 -14.95
CA ALA A 51 4.06 -4.23 -15.48
C ALA A 51 3.55 -5.25 -16.52
N THR A 52 4.43 -6.03 -17.16
CA THR A 52 4.04 -7.06 -18.15
C THR A 52 3.60 -8.37 -17.49
N SER A 53 3.81 -8.51 -16.18
CA SER A 53 3.40 -9.68 -15.39
C SER A 53 2.66 -9.24 -14.11
N PRO A 54 1.49 -8.58 -14.23
CA PRO A 54 0.75 -8.08 -13.08
C PRO A 54 0.18 -9.22 -12.22
N GLY A 55 -0.24 -8.89 -11.00
CA GLY A 55 -0.76 -9.85 -10.00
C GLY A 55 0.34 -10.56 -9.19
N VAL A 56 1.59 -10.09 -9.31
CA VAL A 56 2.69 -10.46 -8.44
C VAL A 56 2.92 -9.35 -7.43
N PHE A 57 2.78 -9.69 -6.15
CA PHE A 57 2.98 -8.76 -5.04
C PHE A 57 4.17 -9.22 -4.20
N CYS A 58 5.03 -8.29 -3.82
CA CYS A 58 6.19 -8.51 -2.99
C CYS A 58 6.07 -7.76 -1.66
N LEU A 59 6.11 -8.50 -0.55
CA LEU A 59 6.39 -7.94 0.76
C LEU A 59 7.86 -7.54 0.83
N VAL A 60 8.11 -6.27 1.11
CA VAL A 60 9.42 -5.68 1.35
C VAL A 60 9.52 -5.29 2.82
N GLN A 61 10.53 -5.79 3.51
CA GLN A 61 10.78 -5.48 4.91
C GLN A 61 12.22 -5.08 5.16
N GLN A 62 12.42 -4.22 6.14
CA GLN A 62 13.73 -3.97 6.73
C GLN A 62 13.95 -4.93 7.89
N THR A 63 15.05 -5.68 7.85
CA THR A 63 15.43 -6.62 8.92
C THR A 63 16.91 -6.47 9.30
N MET A 64 17.25 -6.92 10.51
CA MET A 64 18.63 -6.93 11.02
C MET A 64 19.09 -8.37 11.17
N LYS A 65 20.24 -8.71 10.59
CA LYS A 65 20.87 -10.04 10.71
C LYS A 65 22.37 -9.87 10.92
N GLY A 66 22.91 -10.42 12.00
CA GLY A 66 24.35 -10.37 12.29
C GLY A 66 24.93 -8.94 12.36
N GLY A 67 24.13 -7.96 12.84
CA GLY A 67 24.56 -6.56 12.95
C GLY A 67 24.45 -5.72 11.68
N ALA A 68 24.11 -6.33 10.53
CA ALA A 68 23.86 -5.61 9.29
C ALA A 68 22.35 -5.52 8.97
N THR A 69 21.95 -4.42 8.32
CA THR A 69 20.59 -4.21 7.84
C THR A 69 20.40 -4.79 6.45
N TYR A 70 19.25 -5.41 6.21
CA TYR A 70 18.89 -6.05 4.94
C TYR A 70 17.50 -5.62 4.51
N PHE A 71 17.30 -5.55 3.20
CA PHE A 71 15.98 -5.72 2.60
C PHE A 71 15.66 -7.21 2.57
N SER A 72 14.47 -7.56 3.04
CA SER A 72 13.89 -8.90 2.94
C SER A 72 12.72 -8.85 1.98
N PHE A 73 12.75 -9.71 0.96
CA PHE A 73 11.74 -9.78 -0.09
C PHE A 73 11.03 -11.11 -0.04
N LYS A 74 9.69 -11.09 -0.11
CA LYS A 74 8.87 -12.30 -0.24
C LYS A 74 7.71 -12.01 -1.17
N ASN A 75 7.66 -12.68 -2.31
CA ASN A 75 6.53 -12.53 -3.21
C ASN A 75 5.41 -13.54 -2.92
N ASN A 76 4.23 -13.25 -3.45
CA ASN A 76 3.05 -14.10 -3.33
C ASN A 76 3.09 -15.35 -4.23
N ARG A 77 4.19 -15.57 -4.97
CA ARG A 77 4.45 -16.76 -5.79
C ARG A 77 5.42 -17.75 -5.12
N GLY A 78 5.88 -17.43 -3.90
CA GLY A 78 6.73 -18.31 -3.09
C GLY A 78 8.22 -17.98 -3.16
N SER A 79 8.66 -17.06 -4.01
CA SER A 79 10.06 -16.60 -4.04
C SER A 79 10.38 -15.74 -2.83
N GLN A 80 11.57 -15.94 -2.28
CA GLN A 80 12.09 -15.19 -1.14
C GLN A 80 13.58 -14.91 -1.35
N SER A 81 14.02 -13.72 -1.00
CA SER A 81 15.42 -13.31 -1.08
C SER A 81 15.72 -12.20 -0.08
N MET A 82 17.01 -11.96 0.14
CA MET A 82 17.49 -10.85 0.97
C MET A 82 18.62 -10.14 0.24
N SER A 83 18.68 -8.81 0.37
CA SER A 83 19.80 -8.01 -0.11
C SER A 83 20.29 -7.10 1.00
N ILE A 84 21.61 -7.06 1.20
CA ILE A 84 22.23 -6.24 2.24
C ILE A 84 22.12 -4.76 1.88
N PHE A 85 21.91 -3.90 2.87
CA PHE A 85 21.93 -2.45 2.66
C PHE A 85 23.32 -2.02 2.20
N ASN A 86 23.39 -1.37 1.04
CA ASN A 86 24.59 -0.77 0.53
C ASN A 86 24.79 0.64 1.12
N SER A 87 25.88 1.32 0.75
CA SER A 87 26.20 2.64 1.32
C SER A 87 25.15 3.72 1.00
N ARG A 88 24.41 3.61 -0.11
CA ARG A 88 23.32 4.53 -0.48
C ARG A 88 22.09 4.30 0.39
N ASP A 89 21.72 3.04 0.61
CA ASP A 89 20.59 2.70 1.48
C ASP A 89 20.82 3.19 2.90
N GLN A 90 22.03 3.00 3.42
CA GLN A 90 22.43 3.45 4.77
C GLN A 90 22.39 4.98 4.93
N ARG A 91 22.69 5.73 3.86
CA ARG A 91 22.60 7.20 3.86
C ARG A 91 21.18 7.71 3.64
N THR A 92 20.29 6.86 3.13
CA THR A 92 18.89 7.21 2.90
C THR A 92 18.11 7.02 4.19
N ALA A 93 17.44 8.06 4.68
CA ALA A 93 16.60 7.96 5.88
C ALA A 93 15.29 7.22 5.59
N LEU A 94 15.40 5.91 5.33
CA LEU A 94 14.28 5.04 5.02
C LEU A 94 13.34 4.91 6.22
N THR A 95 12.04 5.02 5.98
CA THR A 95 10.99 4.82 6.96
C THR A 95 9.97 3.86 6.35
N PHE A 96 9.98 2.61 6.79
CA PHE A 96 9.00 1.64 6.29
C PHE A 96 7.62 1.91 6.87
N GLY A 97 6.60 1.30 6.25
CA GLY A 97 5.25 1.23 6.81
C GLY A 97 5.22 0.55 8.18
N TYR A 98 4.03 0.39 8.74
CA TYR A 98 3.85 -0.12 10.08
C TYR A 98 4.58 -1.46 10.31
N ASN A 99 5.34 -1.50 11.40
CA ASN A 99 6.19 -2.63 11.78
C ASN A 99 7.16 -3.05 10.66
N ASN A 100 7.74 -2.06 9.99
CA ASN A 100 8.82 -2.18 9.01
C ASN A 100 8.48 -3.01 7.76
N GLY A 101 7.24 -2.96 7.28
CA GLY A 101 6.82 -3.73 6.12
C GLY A 101 5.84 -3.02 5.18
N VAL A 102 6.07 -3.17 3.89
CA VAL A 102 5.19 -2.69 2.82
C VAL A 102 5.04 -3.77 1.76
N ILE A 103 3.87 -3.84 1.11
CA ILE A 103 3.59 -4.78 0.03
C ILE A 103 3.45 -3.98 -1.26
N VAL A 104 4.22 -4.32 -2.29
CA VAL A 104 4.20 -3.60 -3.58
C VAL A 104 3.88 -4.55 -4.73
N GLY A 105 3.28 -4.04 -5.79
CA GLY A 105 3.04 -4.83 -7.01
C GLY A 105 2.04 -4.19 -7.96
N PHE A 106 2.04 -4.64 -9.22
CA PHE A 106 1.02 -4.27 -10.19
C PHE A 106 -0.27 -5.08 -9.97
N GLY A 107 -1.42 -4.40 -9.87
CA GLY A 107 -2.73 -5.06 -9.92
C GLY A 107 -3.03 -5.61 -11.31
N ASN A 108 -3.76 -6.73 -11.40
CA ASN A 108 -4.06 -7.41 -12.66
C ASN A 108 -5.50 -7.21 -13.18
N LEU A 109 -6.27 -6.32 -12.58
CA LEU A 109 -7.67 -6.05 -12.96
C LEU A 109 -7.88 -4.69 -13.64
N ASP A 110 -6.86 -3.84 -13.70
CA ASP A 110 -6.89 -2.53 -14.37
C ASP A 110 -6.04 -2.53 -15.65
N TYR A 111 -6.44 -1.72 -16.65
CA TYR A 111 -5.68 -1.51 -17.89
C TYR A 111 -5.58 0.00 -18.20
N PRO A 112 -4.35 0.60 -18.21
CA PRO A 112 -3.06 -0.04 -17.95
C PRO A 112 -2.91 -0.53 -16.48
N PRO A 113 -2.02 -1.51 -16.21
CA PRO A 113 -1.79 -2.00 -14.85
C PRO A 113 -1.37 -0.89 -13.89
N VAL A 114 -2.01 -0.84 -12.72
CA VAL A 114 -1.71 0.15 -11.67
C VAL A 114 -0.71 -0.43 -10.67
N PHE A 115 0.36 0.31 -10.38
CA PHE A 115 1.33 -0.06 -9.34
C PHE A 115 0.82 0.39 -7.97
N TYR A 116 0.67 -0.56 -7.05
CA TYR A 116 0.19 -0.31 -5.70
C TYR A 116 1.29 -0.51 -4.67
N ALA A 117 1.19 0.25 -3.59
CA ALA A 117 1.88 0.00 -2.33
C ALA A 117 0.86 -0.01 -1.19
N TYR A 118 0.91 -1.06 -0.37
CA TYR A 118 0.06 -1.27 0.78
C TYR A 118 0.91 -1.43 2.04
N ASP A 119 0.34 -1.07 3.18
CA ASP A 119 0.89 -1.47 4.47
C ASP A 119 0.77 -2.98 4.69
N ASN A 120 1.74 -3.58 5.37
CA ASN A 120 1.71 -5.02 5.68
C ASN A 120 0.75 -5.37 6.83
N GLN A 121 0.27 -4.41 7.60
CA GLN A 121 -0.63 -4.62 8.73
C GLN A 121 -2.11 -4.50 8.30
N CYS A 122 -2.95 -5.32 8.92
CA CYS A 122 -4.39 -5.22 8.72
C CYS A 122 -4.94 -3.89 9.26
N PRO A 123 -5.59 -3.06 8.42
CA PRO A 123 -6.05 -1.73 8.82
C PRO A 123 -7.21 -1.74 9.83
N ASN A 124 -7.88 -2.89 9.99
CA ASN A 124 -8.98 -3.08 10.94
C ASN A 124 -8.55 -3.72 12.26
N CYS A 125 -7.27 -4.08 12.43
CA CYS A 125 -6.76 -4.68 13.66
C CYS A 125 -5.55 -3.93 14.20
N PHE A 126 -4.74 -3.36 13.31
CA PHE A 126 -3.58 -2.59 13.69
C PHE A 126 -3.97 -1.15 14.03
N ASP A 127 -3.55 -0.73 15.22
CA ASP A 127 -3.59 0.66 15.66
C ASP A 127 -2.18 1.08 16.10
N TRP A 128 -1.67 2.14 15.48
CA TRP A 128 -0.31 2.64 15.72
C TRP A 128 -0.19 3.36 17.07
N LEU A 129 -1.31 3.78 17.67
CA LEU A 129 -1.39 4.46 18.96
C LEU A 129 -1.48 3.50 20.15
N THR A 130 -1.86 2.23 19.91
CA THR A 130 -1.99 1.24 20.98
C THR A 130 -0.64 0.86 21.58
N ILE A 131 -0.55 0.83 22.91
CA ILE A 131 0.65 0.42 23.67
C ILE A 131 0.29 -0.77 24.59
N PRO A 132 0.99 -1.93 24.49
CA PRO A 132 2.08 -2.23 23.57
C PRO A 132 1.58 -2.40 22.13
N ARG A 133 2.39 -1.96 21.16
CA ARG A 133 2.08 -2.15 19.73
C ARG A 133 2.07 -3.63 19.38
N ARG A 134 0.97 -4.09 18.78
CA ARG A 134 0.78 -5.48 18.35
C ARG A 134 0.93 -5.60 16.83
N ASN A 135 1.40 -6.75 16.37
CA ASN A 135 1.55 -7.07 14.96
C ASN A 135 0.30 -7.79 14.44
N TYR A 136 -0.23 -7.33 13.31
CA TYR A 136 -1.31 -7.97 12.57
C TYR A 136 -0.96 -8.10 11.08
N PRO A 137 0.15 -8.79 10.74
CA PRO A 137 0.62 -8.89 9.37
C PRO A 137 -0.39 -9.63 8.49
N LEU A 138 -0.46 -9.21 7.23
CA LEU A 138 -1.29 -9.84 6.22
C LEU A 138 -0.56 -11.04 5.59
N THR A 139 -1.31 -12.11 5.32
CA THR A 139 -0.82 -13.26 4.56
C THR A 139 -1.24 -13.10 3.10
N LEU A 140 -0.31 -13.27 2.16
CA LEU A 140 -0.58 -13.10 0.73
C LEU A 140 -0.84 -14.44 0.05
N SER A 141 -1.96 -14.55 -0.67
CA SER A 141 -2.23 -15.66 -1.57
C SER A 141 -1.60 -15.46 -2.94
N SER A 142 -1.42 -16.55 -3.68
CA SER A 142 -0.94 -16.52 -5.07
C SER A 142 -1.88 -15.81 -6.05
N SER A 143 -3.15 -15.60 -5.67
CA SER A 143 -4.14 -14.84 -6.45
C SER A 143 -4.13 -13.33 -6.17
N GLY A 144 -3.24 -12.84 -5.29
CA GLY A 144 -3.18 -11.42 -4.94
C GLY A 144 -4.24 -11.01 -3.90
N ILE A 145 -4.66 -11.96 -3.06
CA ILE A 145 -5.55 -11.70 -1.93
C ILE A 145 -4.71 -11.63 -0.65
N ALA A 146 -4.89 -10.55 0.11
CA ALA A 146 -4.29 -10.38 1.43
C ALA A 146 -5.29 -10.78 2.51
N THR A 147 -4.90 -11.65 3.44
CA THR A 147 -5.76 -12.17 4.51
C THR A 147 -5.21 -11.79 5.87
N CYS A 148 -6.06 -11.24 6.73
CA CYS A 148 -5.71 -11.01 8.13
C CYS A 148 -5.99 -12.27 8.96
N ASN A 149 -4.97 -12.79 9.66
CA ASN A 149 -5.14 -13.98 10.51
C ASN A 149 -5.96 -13.72 11.78
N ASN A 150 -6.14 -12.46 12.18
CA ASN A 150 -6.85 -12.09 13.40
C ASN A 150 -8.36 -11.86 13.17
N CYS A 151 -8.73 -11.09 12.14
CA CYS A 151 -10.15 -10.82 11.84
C CYS A 151 -10.69 -11.59 10.63
N HIS A 152 -9.86 -12.40 9.97
CA HIS A 152 -10.21 -13.23 8.81
C HIS A 152 -10.74 -12.46 7.60
N ARG A 153 -10.58 -11.13 7.57
CA ARG A 153 -10.89 -10.31 6.40
C ARG A 153 -9.92 -10.60 5.27
N GLU A 154 -10.46 -10.63 4.06
CA GLU A 154 -9.70 -10.78 2.83
C GLU A 154 -9.83 -9.51 1.99
N TYR A 155 -8.70 -9.03 1.47
CA TYR A 155 -8.59 -7.80 0.70
C TYR A 155 -8.02 -8.12 -0.69
N ASN A 156 -8.64 -7.59 -1.74
CA ASN A 156 -8.17 -7.78 -3.11
C ASN A 156 -7.13 -6.72 -3.48
N MET A 157 -5.85 -7.10 -3.50
CA MET A 157 -4.76 -6.17 -3.84
C MET A 157 -4.72 -5.82 -5.34
N ASN A 158 -5.42 -6.60 -6.18
CA ASN A 158 -5.49 -6.34 -7.61
C ASN A 158 -6.41 -5.16 -7.97
N THR A 159 -7.26 -4.71 -7.03
CA THR A 159 -8.26 -3.63 -7.21
C THR A 159 -8.15 -2.57 -6.11
N GLY A 160 -6.92 -2.18 -5.75
CA GLY A 160 -6.71 -1.12 -4.75
C GLY A 160 -6.94 -1.54 -3.30
N GLY A 161 -7.07 -2.83 -2.99
CA GLY A 161 -7.09 -3.34 -1.62
C GLY A 161 -8.45 -3.33 -0.93
N ASN A 162 -9.56 -3.37 -1.67
CA ASN A 162 -10.91 -3.43 -1.08
C ASN A 162 -11.18 -4.76 -0.39
N ILE A 163 -12.00 -4.75 0.67
CA ILE A 163 -12.50 -5.98 1.32
C ILE A 163 -13.36 -6.78 0.31
N ILE A 164 -13.07 -8.07 0.18
CA ILE A 164 -13.86 -9.04 -0.59
C ILE A 164 -14.50 -10.14 0.27
N LYS A 165 -14.04 -10.29 1.52
CA LYS A 165 -14.62 -11.23 2.49
C LYS A 165 -14.48 -10.70 3.92
N GLY A 166 -15.48 -11.01 4.73
CA GLY A 166 -15.64 -10.51 6.09
C GLY A 166 -16.48 -9.25 6.14
N SER A 167 -16.99 -8.91 7.33
CA SER A 167 -17.82 -7.72 7.51
C SER A 167 -17.03 -6.45 7.16
N ARG A 168 -17.73 -5.46 6.59
CA ARG A 168 -17.21 -4.09 6.48
C ARG A 168 -16.68 -3.65 7.84
N GLY A 169 -15.52 -3.03 7.84
CA GLY A 169 -14.91 -2.48 9.05
C GLY A 169 -14.90 -0.96 9.00
N GLU A 170 -14.24 -0.33 9.97
CA GLU A 170 -13.98 1.12 9.92
C GLU A 170 -13.15 1.48 8.68
N LYS A 171 -12.26 0.58 8.26
CA LYS A 171 -11.45 0.72 7.05
C LYS A 171 -11.89 -0.33 6.02
N ASN A 172 -12.51 0.12 4.92
CA ASN A 172 -12.99 -0.77 3.85
C ASN A 172 -11.92 -1.13 2.81
N TYR A 173 -10.73 -0.54 2.94
CA TYR A 173 -9.59 -0.74 2.06
C TYR A 173 -8.33 -0.96 2.90
N LEU A 174 -7.32 -1.60 2.32
CA LEU A 174 -5.95 -1.59 2.84
C LEU A 174 -5.43 -0.16 2.94
N THR A 175 -4.57 0.09 3.94
CA THR A 175 -3.79 1.33 4.02
C THR A 175 -2.83 1.36 2.84
N ARG A 176 -2.88 2.42 2.04
CA ARG A 176 -2.09 2.62 0.83
C ARG A 176 -1.01 3.68 1.04
N TYR A 177 0.04 3.54 0.26
CA TYR A 177 1.08 4.55 0.07
C TYR A 177 1.13 4.93 -1.41
N VAL A 178 1.65 6.12 -1.71
CA VAL A 178 1.92 6.49 -3.09
C VAL A 178 3.22 5.83 -3.49
N ALA A 179 3.24 5.15 -4.63
CA ALA A 179 4.43 4.45 -5.09
C ALA A 179 4.62 4.55 -6.58
N SER A 180 5.88 4.45 -7.00
CA SER A 180 6.29 4.38 -8.38
C SER A 180 7.45 3.41 -8.56
N THR A 181 7.58 2.91 -9.79
CA THR A 181 8.70 2.09 -10.22
C THR A 181 9.12 2.51 -11.63
N SER A 182 10.42 2.43 -11.90
CA SER A 182 10.98 2.63 -13.26
C SER A 182 11.22 1.31 -14.02
N GLY A 183 10.71 0.19 -13.50
CA GLY A 183 10.76 -1.13 -14.14
C GLY A 183 11.35 -2.21 -13.22
N PRO A 184 11.43 -3.49 -13.66
CA PRO A 184 11.79 -4.64 -12.81
C PRO A 184 13.11 -4.48 -12.05
N PHE A 185 14.15 -3.98 -12.72
CA PHE A 185 15.43 -3.69 -12.10
C PHE A 185 15.63 -2.20 -11.86
N GLY A 186 14.58 -1.38 -11.86
CA GLY A 186 14.68 0.07 -11.69
C GLY A 186 14.68 0.53 -10.24
N LEU A 187 14.46 1.83 -10.06
CA LEU A 187 14.16 2.46 -8.78
C LEU A 187 12.72 2.18 -8.36
N LEU A 188 12.54 1.64 -7.16
CA LEU A 188 11.30 1.67 -6.38
C LEU A 188 11.29 2.93 -5.51
N THR A 189 10.17 3.65 -5.46
CA THR A 189 9.97 4.76 -4.52
C THR A 189 8.56 4.69 -3.92
N ILE A 190 8.46 4.91 -2.60
CA ILE A 190 7.22 4.96 -1.82
C ILE A 190 7.22 6.22 -0.95
N HIS A 191 6.10 6.93 -0.89
CA HIS A 191 5.88 8.14 -0.08
C HIS A 191 4.44 8.24 0.46
#